data_AF-A0A968IS95-F1
#
_entry.id   AF-A0A968IS95-F1
#
_cell.length_a   1.000
_cell.length_b   1.000
_cell.length_c   1.000
_cell.angle_alpha   90.00
_cell.angle_beta   90.00
_cell.angle_gamma   90.00
#
_symmetry.space_group_name_H-M   'P 1'
#
loop_
_entity.id
_entity.type
_entity.pdbx_description
1 polymer ?
#
loop_
_entity_poly.entity_id
_entity_poly.type
_entity_poly.pdbx_seq_one_letter_code
_entity_poly.pdbx_strand_id
1 'polypeptide(L)'
;MNHLLSISPTTSTPSTKVILVRHARTTYNQQGRYQGSSDESVLTEKGHQDAYATGLALQQYNFDAIYTSPLTRVQQTTQVILTALKQKKNNIPSVFIDRQLTEIQMLDWQGLLYQEVKDKFADDYNCWQNTPHLFAFNKTFFPVIELFKQAQQFWQIVLNRHRGKTILVVAHGGTNRALISTAVGLNPEHYHSLQQSNCGISCLEFSSKHNFGELKYLNVTSHLGETLPKLKAGKTGWRWLLLSKVNAKNLAEDSYVTRLINSNSINLLLTDRSVSGYPIKELVAQYKIPHISLAQNHFLDWQQTIIKQKKYSFNSEQASLTTGLIIASDKLLAQILYTTLNINTLNIAAYLAIIHYPQNYSYSILQGVLPLMEVSSQKLTVNQ
;
A
#
# COMPACT_ATOMS: atom_id res chain seq x y z
N MET A 1 16.72 17.85 49.33
CA MET A 1 15.78 18.67 48.55
C MET A 1 15.87 18.21 47.10
N ASN A 2 14.85 17.51 46.62
CA ASN A 2 14.78 16.93 45.28
C ASN A 2 14.51 18.03 44.25
N HIS A 3 15.42 18.25 43.31
CA HIS A 3 15.14 19.03 42.11
C HIS A 3 14.47 18.12 41.07
N LEU A 4 13.14 18.20 41.00
CA LEU A 4 12.35 17.66 39.90
C LEU A 4 12.61 18.51 38.65
N LEU A 5 13.29 17.92 37.66
CA LEU A 5 13.34 18.43 36.29
C LEU A 5 11.94 18.25 35.67
N SER A 6 11.22 19.36 35.49
CA SER A 6 9.98 19.38 34.73
C SER A 6 10.31 19.13 33.25
N ILE A 7 10.00 17.94 32.75
CA ILE A 7 9.99 17.66 31.31
C ILE A 7 8.82 18.46 30.74
N SER A 8 9.12 19.53 30.01
CA SER A 8 8.12 20.28 29.26
C SER A 8 7.43 19.36 28.25
N PRO A 9 6.10 19.42 28.07
CA PRO A 9 5.42 18.67 27.04
C PRO A 9 5.91 19.16 25.68
N THR A 10 6.43 18.24 24.87
CA THR A 10 6.75 18.51 23.47
C THR A 10 5.47 18.96 22.77
N THR A 11 5.38 20.25 22.45
CA THR A 11 4.28 20.79 21.65
C THR A 11 4.27 20.08 20.31
N SER A 12 3.36 19.13 20.11
CA SER A 12 3.18 18.47 18.84
C SER A 12 2.70 19.51 17.83
N THR A 13 3.54 19.81 16.85
CA THR A 13 3.10 20.64 15.71
C THR A 13 1.92 19.95 15.04
N PRO A 14 0.81 20.66 14.77
CA PRO A 14 -0.37 20.04 14.18
C PRO A 14 -0.02 19.40 12.83
N SER A 15 -0.35 18.12 12.66
CA SER A 15 -0.16 17.37 11.42
C SER A 15 -1.50 17.17 10.71
N THR A 16 -1.50 17.32 9.39
CA THR A 16 -2.66 16.97 8.56
C THR A 16 -2.61 15.49 8.23
N LYS A 17 -3.67 14.76 8.59
CA LYS A 17 -3.79 13.33 8.34
C LYS A 17 -4.70 13.09 7.14
N VAL A 18 -4.20 12.35 6.16
CA VAL A 18 -4.93 12.04 4.93
C VAL A 18 -5.11 10.53 4.82
N ILE A 19 -6.36 10.08 4.96
CA ILE A 19 -6.73 8.68 4.76
C ILE A 19 -7.17 8.49 3.30
N LEU A 20 -6.48 7.61 2.59
CA LEU A 20 -6.73 7.30 1.18
C LEU A 20 -7.43 5.94 1.07
N VAL A 21 -8.50 5.88 0.30
CA VAL A 21 -9.24 4.65 0.00
C VAL A 21 -9.36 4.48 -1.51
N ARG A 22 -8.99 3.31 -2.03
CA ARG A 22 -9.31 2.95 -3.41
C ARG A 22 -10.75 2.46 -3.50
N HIS A 23 -11.46 2.83 -4.57
CA HIS A 23 -12.82 2.37 -4.83
C HIS A 23 -12.98 0.84 -4.73
N ALA A 24 -14.20 0.42 -4.39
CA ALA A 24 -14.55 -0.98 -4.26
C ALA A 24 -14.54 -1.73 -5.60
N ARG A 25 -14.64 -3.05 -5.55
CA ARG A 25 -14.56 -3.90 -6.75
C ARG A 25 -15.69 -3.57 -7.74
N THR A 26 -15.33 -3.38 -9.01
CA THR A 26 -16.27 -3.16 -10.11
C THR A 26 -16.40 -4.37 -11.04
N THR A 27 -17.41 -4.35 -11.92
CA THR A 27 -17.58 -5.32 -13.01
C THR A 27 -16.32 -5.44 -13.87
N TYR A 28 -15.69 -4.31 -14.24
CA TYR A 28 -14.45 -4.32 -15.02
C TYR A 28 -13.25 -4.83 -14.22
N ASN A 29 -13.18 -4.61 -12.89
CA ASN A 29 -12.15 -5.29 -12.08
C ASN A 29 -12.34 -6.81 -12.10
N GLN A 30 -13.58 -7.29 -12.02
CA GLN A 30 -13.88 -8.72 -12.05
C GLN A 30 -13.56 -9.35 -13.41
N GLN A 31 -13.81 -8.63 -14.50
CA GLN A 31 -13.53 -9.08 -15.87
C GLN A 31 -12.05 -8.93 -16.26
N GLY A 32 -11.27 -8.15 -15.53
CA GLY A 32 -9.88 -7.85 -15.90
C GLY A 32 -9.77 -6.88 -17.08
N ARG A 33 -10.59 -5.82 -17.07
CA ARG A 33 -10.57 -4.75 -18.08
C ARG A 33 -9.86 -3.50 -17.58
N TYR A 34 -9.18 -2.81 -18.50
CA TYR A 34 -8.71 -1.45 -18.26
C TYR A 34 -9.93 -0.52 -18.13
N GLN A 35 -10.07 0.13 -16.98
CA GLN A 35 -11.14 1.12 -16.75
C GLN A 35 -10.69 2.51 -17.19
N GLY A 36 -9.49 2.90 -16.75
CA GLY A 36 -9.04 4.28 -16.87
C GLY A 36 -10.08 5.25 -16.34
N SER A 37 -10.29 6.34 -17.07
CA SER A 37 -11.29 7.37 -16.79
C SER A 37 -12.71 7.06 -17.29
N SER A 38 -12.94 5.89 -17.92
CA SER A 38 -14.28 5.47 -18.32
C SER A 38 -15.20 5.29 -17.11
N ASP A 39 -16.49 5.60 -17.29
CA ASP A 39 -17.51 5.48 -16.25
C ASP A 39 -18.53 4.35 -16.51
N GLU A 40 -18.18 3.41 -17.39
CA GLU A 40 -19.08 2.31 -17.80
C GLU A 40 -19.20 1.18 -16.78
N SER A 41 -18.28 1.09 -15.82
CA SER A 41 -18.28 0.02 -14.83
C SER A 41 -19.02 0.42 -13.55
N VAL A 42 -19.79 -0.51 -12.99
CA VAL A 42 -20.48 -0.35 -11.70
C VAL A 42 -19.85 -1.23 -10.62
N LEU A 43 -20.12 -0.94 -9.35
CA LEU A 43 -19.74 -1.82 -8.24
C LEU A 43 -20.39 -3.21 -8.39
N THR A 44 -19.66 -4.25 -7.98
CA THR A 44 -20.24 -5.58 -7.81
C THR A 44 -20.87 -5.70 -6.42
N GLU A 45 -21.68 -6.73 -6.19
CA GLU A 45 -22.23 -7.03 -4.86
C GLU A 45 -21.13 -7.15 -3.79
N LYS A 46 -20.07 -7.91 -4.10
CA LYS A 46 -18.88 -7.99 -3.23
C LYS A 46 -18.22 -6.62 -3.03
N GLY A 47 -18.25 -5.75 -4.04
CA GLY A 47 -17.78 -4.36 -3.94
C GLY A 47 -18.59 -3.54 -2.93
N HIS A 48 -19.92 -3.66 -2.94
CA HIS A 48 -20.78 -3.01 -1.94
C HIS A 48 -20.46 -3.49 -0.52
N GLN A 49 -20.33 -4.81 -0.32
CA GLN A 49 -19.96 -5.40 0.97
C GLN A 49 -18.58 -4.90 1.46
N ASP A 50 -17.59 -4.87 0.57
CA ASP A 50 -16.25 -4.39 0.89
C ASP A 50 -16.23 -2.89 1.23
N ALA A 51 -16.96 -2.07 0.49
CA ALA A 51 -17.10 -0.64 0.78
C ALA A 51 -17.74 -0.42 2.16
N TYR A 52 -18.73 -1.23 2.51
CA TYR A 52 -19.40 -1.14 3.81
C TYR A 52 -18.45 -1.50 4.96
N ALA A 53 -17.76 -2.65 4.85
CA ALA A 53 -16.73 -3.06 5.81
C ALA A 53 -15.62 -2.02 5.95
N THR A 54 -15.23 -1.36 4.84
CA THR A 54 -14.28 -0.24 4.85
C THR A 54 -14.81 0.92 5.68
N GLY A 55 -16.07 1.32 5.49
CA GLY A 55 -16.66 2.40 6.28
C GLY A 55 -16.76 2.08 7.78
N LEU A 56 -17.00 0.81 8.15
CA LEU A 56 -16.94 0.37 9.55
C LEU A 56 -15.52 0.51 10.13
N ALA A 57 -14.50 0.08 9.39
CA ALA A 57 -13.11 0.23 9.81
C ALA A 57 -12.70 1.70 9.97
N LEU A 58 -13.27 2.60 9.17
CA LEU A 58 -13.00 4.03 9.21
C LEU A 58 -13.70 4.77 10.35
N GLN A 59 -14.61 4.13 11.10
CA GLN A 59 -15.31 4.76 12.25
C GLN A 59 -14.36 5.21 13.37
N GLN A 60 -13.15 4.65 13.43
CA GLN A 60 -12.11 5.05 14.39
C GLN A 60 -11.59 6.48 14.16
N TYR A 61 -11.79 7.05 12.97
CA TYR A 61 -11.36 8.41 12.64
C TYR A 61 -12.49 9.43 12.85
N ASN A 62 -12.11 10.65 13.18
CA ASN A 62 -12.98 11.82 13.12
C ASN A 62 -12.54 12.63 11.91
N PHE A 63 -13.35 12.62 10.85
CA PHE A 63 -13.03 13.33 9.61
C PHE A 63 -13.58 14.75 9.63
N ASP A 64 -12.76 15.70 9.21
CA ASP A 64 -13.12 17.10 9.03
C ASP A 64 -13.64 17.39 7.61
N ALA A 65 -13.24 16.58 6.62
CA ALA A 65 -13.69 16.68 5.24
C ALA A 65 -13.51 15.35 4.51
N ILE A 66 -14.32 15.14 3.46
CA ILE A 66 -14.25 13.98 2.58
C ILE A 66 -14.10 14.48 1.15
N TYR A 67 -13.13 13.94 0.42
CA TYR A 67 -12.93 14.19 -1.01
C TYR A 67 -13.17 12.91 -1.80
N THR A 68 -13.79 13.04 -2.97
CA THR A 68 -14.12 11.90 -3.80
C THR A 68 -14.03 12.21 -5.29
N SER A 69 -13.60 11.23 -6.08
CA SER A 69 -13.55 11.33 -7.55
C SER A 69 -14.94 11.40 -8.17
N PRO A 70 -15.17 12.19 -9.24
CA PRO A 70 -16.49 12.29 -9.87
C PRO A 70 -17.00 10.98 -10.51
N LEU A 71 -16.13 10.00 -10.75
CA LEU A 71 -16.52 8.74 -11.43
C LEU A 71 -17.48 7.92 -10.57
N THR A 72 -18.54 7.40 -11.19
CA THR A 72 -19.68 6.70 -10.58
C THR A 72 -19.25 5.60 -9.61
N ARG A 73 -18.28 4.75 -9.98
CA ARG A 73 -17.78 3.68 -9.08
C ARG A 73 -17.22 4.20 -7.75
N VAL A 74 -16.62 5.40 -7.75
CA VAL A 74 -16.06 6.03 -6.54
C VAL A 74 -17.16 6.72 -5.76
N GLN A 75 -18.09 7.38 -6.44
CA GLN A 75 -19.29 7.95 -5.82
C GLN A 75 -20.10 6.88 -5.09
N GLN A 76 -20.36 5.74 -5.75
CA GLN A 76 -21.01 4.56 -5.14
C GLN A 76 -20.23 4.04 -3.94
N THR A 77 -18.91 3.88 -4.06
CA THR A 77 -18.06 3.44 -2.93
C THR A 77 -18.14 4.41 -1.76
N THR A 78 -18.05 5.71 -2.05
CA THR A 78 -18.11 6.79 -1.05
C THR A 78 -19.44 6.74 -0.32
N GLN A 79 -20.56 6.66 -1.05
CA GLN A 79 -21.89 6.61 -0.48
C GLN A 79 -22.07 5.43 0.48
N VAL A 80 -21.57 4.24 0.13
CA VAL A 80 -21.64 3.06 1.00
C VAL A 80 -20.77 3.23 2.25
N ILE A 81 -19.56 3.79 2.11
CA ILE A 81 -18.69 4.14 3.25
C ILE A 81 -19.41 5.10 4.20
N LEU A 82 -20.08 6.14 3.67
CA LEU A 82 -20.82 7.11 4.48
C LEU A 82 -21.96 6.46 5.25
N THR A 83 -22.69 5.52 4.65
CA THR A 83 -23.75 4.76 5.32
C THR A 83 -23.21 4.02 6.54
N ALA A 84 -22.07 3.35 6.41
CA ALA A 84 -21.43 2.67 7.54
C ALA A 84 -20.91 3.64 8.61
N LEU A 85 -20.33 4.78 8.22
CA LEU A 85 -19.86 5.80 9.17
C LEU A 85 -20.99 6.37 10.03
N LYS A 86 -22.17 6.58 9.44
CA LYS A 86 -23.37 7.10 10.13
C LYS A 86 -23.87 6.21 11.27
N GLN A 87 -23.47 4.93 11.33
CA GLN A 87 -23.84 4.05 12.45
C GLN A 87 -23.25 4.48 13.81
N LYS A 88 -22.12 5.20 13.82
CA LYS A 88 -21.47 5.67 15.06
C LYS A 88 -21.13 7.16 15.07
N LYS A 89 -21.42 7.88 13.98
CA LYS A 89 -21.11 9.30 13.84
C LYS A 89 -22.41 10.07 13.59
N ASN A 90 -22.75 10.94 14.54
CA ASN A 90 -23.95 11.78 14.47
C ASN A 90 -23.83 12.89 13.41
N ASN A 91 -22.62 13.26 13.02
CA ASN A 91 -22.37 14.26 11.98
C ASN A 91 -21.32 13.73 10.99
N ILE A 92 -21.67 13.74 9.71
CA ILE A 92 -20.77 13.42 8.62
C ILE A 92 -20.28 14.75 8.03
N PRO A 93 -18.96 14.95 7.89
CA PRO A 93 -18.43 16.18 7.32
C PRO A 93 -18.83 16.36 5.85
N SER A 94 -18.62 17.57 5.32
CA SER A 94 -18.88 17.88 3.92
C SER A 94 -18.10 16.96 2.96
N VAL A 95 -18.79 16.53 1.90
CA VAL A 95 -18.23 15.73 0.81
C VAL A 95 -17.98 16.64 -0.38
N PHE A 96 -16.73 16.65 -0.87
CA PHE A 96 -16.28 17.44 -2.01
C PHE A 96 -15.98 16.50 -3.19
N ILE A 97 -16.65 16.73 -4.32
CA ILE A 97 -16.31 16.04 -5.58
C ILE A 97 -15.18 16.82 -6.24
N ASP A 98 -14.04 16.17 -6.47
CA ASP A 98 -12.84 16.81 -7.01
C ASP A 98 -12.35 16.10 -8.28
N ARG A 99 -12.27 16.85 -9.39
CA ARG A 99 -11.85 16.32 -10.69
C ARG A 99 -10.39 15.88 -10.71
N GLN A 100 -9.54 16.43 -9.83
CA GLN A 100 -8.14 16.01 -9.69
C GLN A 100 -8.01 14.57 -9.17
N LEU A 101 -9.09 14.01 -8.64
CA LEU A 101 -9.16 12.62 -8.18
C LEU A 101 -9.65 11.66 -9.26
N THR A 102 -9.76 12.07 -10.52
CA THR A 102 -10.13 11.17 -11.64
C THR A 102 -9.03 10.11 -11.87
N GLU A 103 -9.41 8.92 -12.30
CA GLU A 103 -8.45 7.86 -12.61
C GLU A 103 -7.63 8.20 -13.86
N ILE A 104 -6.45 7.59 -13.96
CA ILE A 104 -5.58 7.70 -15.12
C ILE A 104 -6.34 7.47 -16.43
N GLN A 105 -6.12 8.35 -17.41
CA GLN A 105 -6.71 8.21 -18.73
C GLN A 105 -5.93 7.17 -19.53
N MET A 106 -6.61 6.10 -19.96
CA MET A 106 -5.99 5.02 -20.74
C MET A 106 -6.52 4.94 -22.17
N LEU A 107 -7.26 5.97 -22.62
CA LEU A 107 -7.75 6.16 -23.99
C LEU A 107 -8.20 4.85 -24.67
N ASP A 108 -7.52 4.43 -25.73
CA ASP A 108 -7.87 3.26 -26.56
C ASP A 108 -7.86 1.93 -25.81
N TRP A 109 -7.27 1.87 -24.62
CA TRP A 109 -7.27 0.66 -23.80
C TRP A 109 -8.54 0.53 -22.96
N GLN A 110 -9.28 1.62 -22.74
CA GLN A 110 -10.46 1.60 -21.88
C GLN A 110 -11.52 0.62 -22.42
N GLY A 111 -12.04 -0.22 -21.53
CA GLY A 111 -12.98 -1.27 -21.89
C GLY A 111 -12.34 -2.56 -22.40
N LEU A 112 -11.08 -2.56 -22.85
CA LEU A 112 -10.41 -3.79 -23.32
C LEU A 112 -9.95 -4.66 -22.14
N LEU A 113 -9.96 -5.99 -22.33
CA LEU A 113 -9.33 -6.93 -21.42
C LEU A 113 -7.82 -6.71 -21.39
N TYR A 114 -7.18 -7.00 -20.24
CA TYR A 114 -5.73 -6.92 -20.13
C TYR A 114 -5.00 -7.74 -21.20
N GLN A 115 -5.54 -8.92 -21.55
CA GLN A 115 -4.97 -9.79 -22.58
C GLN A 115 -5.12 -9.18 -23.97
N GLU A 116 -6.30 -8.61 -24.30
CA GLU A 116 -6.51 -7.92 -25.57
C GLU A 116 -5.56 -6.75 -25.77
N VAL A 117 -5.29 -5.97 -24.71
CA VAL A 117 -4.31 -4.88 -24.77
C VAL A 117 -2.90 -5.41 -25.01
N LYS A 118 -2.51 -6.46 -24.29
CA LYS A 118 -1.20 -7.09 -24.46
C LYS A 118 -1.00 -7.60 -25.89
N ASP A 119 -2.04 -8.16 -26.50
CA ASP A 119 -1.97 -8.74 -27.84
C ASP A 119 -2.03 -7.66 -28.94
N LYS A 120 -2.88 -6.64 -28.79
CA LYS A 120 -3.08 -5.58 -29.79
C LYS A 120 -2.03 -4.46 -29.73
N PHE A 121 -1.47 -4.18 -28.55
CA PHE A 121 -0.58 -3.05 -28.29
C PHE A 121 0.71 -3.53 -27.59
N ALA A 122 1.37 -4.55 -28.13
CA ALA A 122 2.47 -5.25 -27.44
C ALA A 122 3.63 -4.32 -27.01
N ASP A 123 4.11 -3.44 -27.90
CA ASP A 123 5.22 -2.53 -27.60
C ASP A 123 4.83 -1.47 -26.55
N ASP A 124 3.65 -0.88 -26.71
CA ASP A 124 3.08 0.09 -25.77
C ASP A 124 2.82 -0.55 -24.41
N TYR A 125 2.31 -1.79 -24.38
CA TYR A 125 2.15 -2.57 -23.17
C TYR A 125 3.49 -2.84 -22.49
N ASN A 126 4.53 -3.20 -23.25
CA ASN A 126 5.87 -3.40 -22.72
C ASN A 126 6.44 -2.10 -22.11
N CYS A 127 6.27 -0.96 -22.79
CA CYS A 127 6.64 0.36 -22.28
C CYS A 127 5.85 0.70 -21.00
N TRP A 128 4.53 0.48 -21.00
CA TRP A 128 3.67 0.69 -19.85
C TRP A 128 4.10 -0.12 -18.62
N GLN A 129 4.51 -1.38 -18.80
CA GLN A 129 4.95 -2.22 -17.67
C GLN A 129 6.33 -1.82 -17.14
N ASN A 130 7.29 -1.53 -18.03
CA ASN A 130 8.69 -1.38 -17.64
C ASN A 130 9.15 0.07 -17.48
N THR A 131 8.62 0.99 -18.27
CA THR A 131 8.96 2.41 -18.27
C THR A 131 7.70 3.27 -18.31
N PRO A 132 6.81 3.16 -17.31
CA PRO A 132 5.48 3.79 -17.33
C PRO A 132 5.52 5.32 -17.51
N HIS A 133 6.62 5.97 -17.12
CA HIS A 133 6.83 7.41 -17.26
C HIS A 133 7.12 7.86 -18.71
N LEU A 134 7.55 6.95 -19.59
CA LEU A 134 7.79 7.20 -21.01
C LEU A 134 6.61 6.75 -21.89
N PHE A 135 5.67 5.99 -21.34
CA PHE A 135 4.49 5.55 -22.06
C PHE A 135 3.64 6.75 -22.47
N ALA A 136 3.30 6.83 -23.76
CA ALA A 136 2.53 7.92 -24.32
C ALA A 136 1.57 7.45 -25.40
N PHE A 137 0.35 8.01 -25.38
CA PHE A 137 -0.55 7.90 -26.52
C PHE A 137 -0.20 8.96 -27.56
N ASN A 138 -0.12 8.55 -28.83
CA ASN A 138 0.23 9.41 -29.96
C ASN A 138 1.53 10.22 -29.77
N LYS A 139 2.43 9.79 -28.88
CA LYS A 139 3.68 10.48 -28.48
C LYS A 139 3.50 11.87 -27.86
N THR A 140 2.27 12.32 -27.62
CA THR A 140 1.97 13.68 -27.10
C THR A 140 1.36 13.65 -25.71
N PHE A 141 0.66 12.58 -25.36
CA PHE A 141 -0.02 12.46 -24.07
C PHE A 141 0.63 11.39 -23.21
N PHE A 142 1.19 11.78 -22.07
CA PHE A 142 1.92 10.89 -21.14
C PHE A 142 1.07 10.67 -19.88
N PRO A 143 0.28 9.56 -19.80
CA PRO A 143 -0.76 9.43 -18.78
C PRO A 143 -0.24 9.49 -17.34
N VAL A 144 0.92 8.91 -17.07
CA VAL A 144 1.53 8.89 -15.73
C VAL A 144 2.03 10.28 -15.35
N ILE A 145 2.64 11.01 -16.27
CA ILE A 145 3.13 12.36 -16.02
C ILE A 145 1.96 13.31 -15.70
N GLU A 146 0.87 13.23 -16.47
CA GLU A 146 -0.33 14.02 -16.23
C GLU A 146 -1.01 13.66 -14.90
N LEU A 147 -1.02 12.39 -14.51
CA LEU A 147 -1.57 11.96 -13.22
C LEU A 147 -0.75 12.47 -12.03
N PHE A 148 0.58 12.53 -12.16
CA PHE A 148 1.47 13.08 -11.12
C PHE A 148 1.25 14.59 -10.96
N LYS A 149 1.09 15.34 -12.07
CA LYS A 149 0.74 16.77 -12.03
C LYS A 149 -0.60 16.99 -11.32
N GLN A 150 -1.62 16.18 -11.64
CA GLN A 150 -2.94 16.25 -10.99
C GLN A 150 -2.83 16.02 -9.47
N ALA A 151 -2.07 15.02 -9.05
CA ALA A 151 -1.83 14.73 -7.63
C ALA A 151 -1.13 15.88 -6.90
N GLN A 152 -0.10 16.50 -7.51
CA GLN A 152 0.58 17.66 -6.94
C GLN A 152 -0.37 18.87 -6.77
N GLN A 153 -1.20 19.14 -7.78
CA GLN A 153 -2.21 20.20 -7.72
C GLN A 153 -3.25 19.94 -6.61
N PHE A 154 -3.69 18.68 -6.43
CA PHE A 154 -4.57 18.31 -5.34
C PHE A 154 -3.93 18.61 -3.97
N TRP A 155 -2.66 18.24 -3.76
CA TRP A 155 -1.96 18.52 -2.50
C TRP A 155 -1.86 20.01 -2.18
N GLN A 156 -1.56 20.86 -3.17
CA GLN A 156 -1.46 22.31 -2.99
C GLN A 156 -2.75 22.93 -2.45
N ILE A 157 -3.91 22.43 -2.88
CA ILE A 157 -5.22 22.92 -2.44
C ILE A 157 -5.56 22.38 -1.05
N VAL A 158 -5.44 21.07 -0.88
CA VAL A 158 -6.07 20.36 0.23
C VAL A 158 -5.26 20.49 1.51
N LEU A 159 -3.92 20.47 1.42
CA LEU A 159 -3.05 20.63 2.60
C LEU A 159 -3.13 22.03 3.19
N ASN A 160 -3.30 23.06 2.36
CA ASN A 160 -3.49 24.43 2.84
C ASN A 160 -4.86 24.62 3.50
N ARG A 161 -5.92 24.02 2.94
CA ARG A 161 -7.28 24.12 3.48
C ARG A 161 -7.47 23.35 4.80
N HIS A 162 -6.73 22.27 4.99
CA HIS A 162 -6.96 21.31 6.08
C HIS A 162 -5.75 21.12 7.01
N ARG A 163 -5.01 22.21 7.30
CA ARG A 163 -3.89 22.17 8.25
C ARG A 163 -4.33 21.65 9.62
N GLY A 164 -3.65 20.63 10.13
CA GLY A 164 -3.94 20.02 11.43
C GLY A 164 -5.23 19.18 11.50
N LYS A 165 -5.87 18.93 10.35
CA LYS A 165 -7.15 18.20 10.26
C LYS A 165 -6.96 16.79 9.72
N THR A 166 -7.97 15.95 9.92
CA THR A 166 -8.03 14.59 9.34
C THR A 166 -9.04 14.56 8.20
N ILE A 167 -8.61 14.15 7.01
CA ILE A 167 -9.48 14.07 5.83
C ILE A 167 -9.51 12.65 5.27
N LEU A 168 -10.64 12.29 4.65
CA LEU A 168 -10.79 11.07 3.86
C LEU A 168 -10.75 11.43 2.37
N VAL A 169 -10.04 10.65 1.59
CA VAL A 169 -9.96 10.76 0.13
C VAL A 169 -10.31 9.40 -0.46
N VAL A 170 -11.43 9.33 -1.19
CA VAL A 170 -11.85 8.12 -1.90
C VAL A 170 -11.59 8.32 -3.39
N ALA A 171 -10.72 7.50 -3.98
CA ALA A 171 -10.31 7.65 -5.38
C ALA A 171 -9.98 6.28 -6.00
N HIS A 172 -8.93 6.21 -6.82
CA HIS A 172 -8.64 5.06 -7.67
C HIS A 172 -7.24 4.49 -7.47
N GLY A 173 -6.94 3.40 -8.17
CA GLY A 173 -5.66 2.73 -8.04
C GLY A 173 -4.50 3.58 -8.57
N GLY A 174 -4.64 4.11 -9.79
CA GLY A 174 -3.63 4.99 -10.39
C GLY A 174 -3.53 6.31 -9.65
N THR A 175 -4.66 6.97 -9.39
CA THR A 175 -4.71 8.23 -8.64
C THR A 175 -4.05 8.10 -7.27
N ASN A 176 -4.35 7.06 -6.48
CA ASN A 176 -3.73 6.88 -5.16
C ASN A 176 -2.23 6.61 -5.25
N ARG A 177 -1.76 5.90 -6.30
CA ARG A 177 -0.32 5.75 -6.54
C ARG A 177 0.35 7.10 -6.74
N ALA A 178 -0.21 7.95 -7.61
CA ALA A 178 0.34 9.28 -7.86
C ALA A 178 0.29 10.18 -6.61
N LEU A 179 -0.82 10.16 -5.86
CA LEU A 179 -0.97 10.89 -4.60
C LEU A 179 0.09 10.48 -3.57
N ILE A 180 0.26 9.18 -3.34
CA ILE A 180 1.26 8.67 -2.38
C ILE A 180 2.67 8.96 -2.88
N SER A 181 2.98 8.62 -4.14
CA SER A 181 4.30 8.83 -4.73
C SER A 181 4.75 10.29 -4.64
N THR A 182 3.90 11.24 -5.05
CA THR A 182 4.22 12.67 -4.98
C THR A 182 4.38 13.16 -3.55
N ALA A 183 3.61 12.62 -2.60
CA ALA A 183 3.72 12.98 -1.19
C ALA A 183 5.04 12.49 -0.56
N VAL A 184 5.54 11.31 -0.95
CA VAL A 184 6.76 10.72 -0.37
C VAL A 184 8.02 10.95 -1.21
N GLY A 185 7.92 11.69 -2.32
CA GLY A 185 9.06 12.05 -3.17
C GLY A 185 9.48 10.97 -4.19
N LEU A 186 8.58 10.04 -4.55
CA LEU A 186 8.85 9.07 -5.62
C LEU A 186 8.60 9.65 -7.00
N ASN A 187 9.49 9.32 -7.94
CA ASN A 187 9.38 9.72 -9.34
C ASN A 187 8.32 8.89 -10.10
N PRO A 188 7.79 9.40 -11.22
CA PRO A 188 6.85 8.69 -12.11
C PRO A 188 7.31 7.31 -12.58
N GLU A 189 8.61 7.05 -12.65
CA GLU A 189 9.16 5.74 -13.01
C GLU A 189 8.74 4.62 -12.05
N HIS A 190 8.46 4.94 -10.79
CA HIS A 190 8.01 4.02 -9.76
C HIS A 190 6.49 3.84 -9.71
N TYR A 191 5.75 4.26 -10.74
CA TYR A 191 4.28 4.22 -10.74
C TYR A 191 3.68 2.86 -10.37
N HIS A 192 4.28 1.75 -10.84
CA HIS A 192 3.80 0.40 -10.53
C HIS A 192 4.29 -0.16 -9.19
N SER A 193 5.18 0.56 -8.49
CA SER A 193 5.83 0.08 -7.27
C SER A 193 4.95 0.14 -6.02
N LEU A 194 3.80 0.82 -6.07
CA LEU A 194 2.86 0.86 -4.94
C LEU A 194 1.60 0.06 -5.28
N GLN A 195 1.34 -0.99 -4.49
CA GLN A 195 0.11 -1.76 -4.66
C GLN A 195 -1.09 -1.00 -4.09
N GLN A 196 -2.22 -1.10 -4.77
CA GLN A 196 -3.51 -0.57 -4.32
C GLN A 196 -4.59 -1.63 -4.54
N SER A 197 -5.04 -2.30 -3.48
CA SER A 197 -6.17 -3.22 -3.47
C SER A 197 -7.49 -2.45 -3.52
N ASN A 198 -8.55 -3.03 -4.07
CA ASN A 198 -9.88 -2.41 -3.95
C ASN A 198 -10.23 -2.31 -2.45
N CYS A 199 -10.79 -1.19 -2.02
CA CYS A 199 -11.00 -0.88 -0.61
C CYS A 199 -9.73 -0.87 0.26
N GLY A 200 -8.53 -0.89 -0.33
CA GLY A 200 -7.29 -0.75 0.41
C GLY A 200 -7.19 0.65 1.05
N ILE A 201 -6.87 0.69 2.34
CA ILE A 201 -6.72 1.93 3.11
C ILE A 201 -5.24 2.28 3.26
N SER A 202 -4.87 3.52 2.95
CA SER A 202 -3.52 4.06 3.18
C SER A 202 -3.60 5.36 3.98
N CYS A 203 -2.51 5.76 4.62
CA CYS A 203 -2.46 7.00 5.41
C CYS A 203 -1.14 7.74 5.24
N LEU A 204 -1.28 9.03 4.98
CA LEU A 204 -0.19 10.00 4.97
C LEU A 204 -0.40 11.00 6.10
N GLU A 205 0.68 11.38 6.77
CA GLU A 205 0.68 12.52 7.69
C GLU A 205 1.64 13.60 7.19
N PHE A 206 1.14 14.83 7.12
CA PHE A 206 1.90 16.00 6.69
C PHE A 206 2.17 16.88 7.91
N SER A 207 3.44 16.94 8.32
CA SER A 207 3.86 17.86 9.38
C SER A 207 3.93 19.30 8.86
N SER A 208 3.79 20.29 9.74
CA SER A 208 3.99 21.69 9.36
C SER A 208 5.44 22.06 9.02
N LYS A 209 6.41 21.15 9.24
CA LYS A 209 7.85 21.41 9.12
C LYS A 209 8.45 21.02 7.77
N HIS A 210 7.78 20.13 7.03
CA HIS A 210 8.30 19.56 5.78
C HIS A 210 7.22 19.51 4.71
N ASN A 211 7.62 19.70 3.45
CA ASN A 211 6.71 19.68 2.31
C ASN A 211 6.34 18.26 1.84
N PHE A 212 6.97 17.23 2.41
CA PHE A 212 6.68 15.82 2.11
C PHE A 212 5.81 15.19 3.20
N GLY A 213 4.98 14.25 2.78
CA GLY A 213 4.18 13.41 3.67
C GLY A 213 4.97 12.22 4.20
N GLU A 214 4.68 11.84 5.44
CA GLU A 214 5.14 10.59 6.03
C GLU A 214 4.10 9.49 5.76
N LEU A 215 4.52 8.39 5.14
CA LEU A 215 3.66 7.23 4.93
C LEU A 215 3.53 6.45 6.23
N LYS A 216 2.33 6.44 6.83
CA LYS A 216 2.08 5.70 8.07
C LYS A 216 1.74 4.25 7.77
N TYR A 217 0.77 4.01 6.90
CA TYR A 217 0.43 2.67 6.45
C TYR A 217 -0.04 2.70 5.00
N LEU A 218 0.12 1.56 4.33
CA LEU A 218 -0.17 1.42 2.91
C LEU A 218 -1.01 0.17 2.68
N ASN A 219 -2.08 0.33 1.92
CA ASN A 219 -2.86 -0.76 1.36
C ASN A 219 -3.31 -1.81 2.39
N VAL A 220 -3.80 -1.35 3.53
CA VAL A 220 -4.36 -2.21 4.59
C VAL A 220 -5.69 -2.79 4.12
N THR A 221 -5.81 -4.12 4.15
CA THR A 221 -7.02 -4.87 3.74
C THR A 221 -7.53 -5.84 4.82
N SER A 222 -7.00 -5.77 6.05
CA SER A 222 -7.38 -6.64 7.17
C SER A 222 -8.85 -6.54 7.55
N HIS A 223 -9.46 -5.37 7.39
CA HIS A 223 -10.90 -5.14 7.58
C HIS A 223 -11.79 -5.92 6.58
N LEU A 224 -11.20 -6.44 5.50
CA LEU A 224 -11.87 -7.30 4.52
C LEU A 224 -11.62 -8.80 4.78
N GLY A 225 -11.00 -9.15 5.91
CA GLY A 225 -10.61 -10.51 6.26
C GLY A 225 -9.32 -10.99 5.58
N GLU A 226 -8.57 -10.12 4.90
CA GLU A 226 -7.29 -10.48 4.29
C GLU A 226 -6.13 -10.35 5.29
N THR A 227 -5.32 -11.40 5.44
CA THR A 227 -4.14 -11.36 6.33
C THR A 227 -2.97 -10.64 5.69
N LEU A 228 -2.74 -10.86 4.39
CA LEU A 228 -1.81 -10.08 3.58
C LEU A 228 -2.52 -9.56 2.32
N PRO A 229 -2.09 -8.43 1.74
CA PRO A 229 -2.61 -7.97 0.45
C PRO A 229 -2.49 -9.05 -0.62
N LYS A 230 -3.54 -9.25 -1.42
CA LYS A 230 -3.50 -10.23 -2.54
C LYS A 230 -2.40 -9.89 -3.54
N LEU A 231 -1.74 -10.91 -4.10
CA LEU A 231 -0.81 -10.73 -5.22
C LEU A 231 -1.57 -10.27 -6.47
N LYS A 232 -1.16 -9.15 -7.06
CA LYS A 232 -1.76 -8.59 -8.28
C LYS A 232 -0.98 -8.92 -9.55
N ALA A 233 0.29 -8.56 -9.59
CA ALA A 233 1.18 -8.79 -10.72
C ALA A 233 2.07 -9.99 -10.42
N GLY A 234 2.19 -10.95 -11.35
CA GLY A 234 3.08 -12.12 -11.26
C GLY A 234 2.94 -12.89 -9.95
N LYS A 235 2.16 -13.97 -9.91
CA LYS A 235 1.98 -14.80 -8.69
C LYS A 235 3.21 -15.67 -8.36
N THR A 236 4.40 -15.16 -8.65
CA THR A 236 5.69 -15.86 -8.69
C THR A 236 6.80 -14.95 -8.16
N GLY A 237 7.98 -15.50 -7.90
CA GLY A 237 9.13 -14.76 -7.38
C GLY A 237 9.14 -14.68 -5.86
N TRP A 238 9.64 -13.58 -5.29
CA TRP A 238 9.91 -13.48 -3.85
C TRP A 238 8.98 -12.50 -3.15
N ARG A 239 8.40 -12.89 -2.02
CA ARG A 239 7.60 -12.03 -1.16
C ARG A 239 8.23 -11.94 0.22
N TRP A 240 8.71 -10.77 0.59
CA TRP A 240 9.36 -10.53 1.87
C TRP A 240 8.46 -9.76 2.82
N LEU A 241 8.30 -10.33 4.01
CA LEU A 241 7.68 -9.70 5.17
C LEU A 241 8.84 -9.14 6.00
N LEU A 242 8.89 -7.82 6.17
CA LEU A 242 9.95 -7.12 6.87
C LEU A 242 9.46 -6.74 8.27
N LEU A 243 10.09 -7.28 9.30
CA LEU A 243 9.72 -7.05 10.69
C LEU A 243 10.92 -6.53 11.49
N SER A 244 10.73 -5.39 12.17
CA SER A 244 11.73 -4.86 13.10
C SER A 244 12.04 -5.86 14.22
N LYS A 245 13.32 -6.00 14.57
CA LYS A 245 13.77 -6.79 15.71
C LYS A 245 13.12 -6.38 17.04
N VAL A 246 12.72 -5.11 17.18
CA VAL A 246 12.04 -4.64 18.40
C VAL A 246 10.68 -5.33 18.57
N ASN A 247 9.97 -5.59 17.48
CA ASN A 247 8.68 -6.28 17.49
C ASN A 247 8.81 -7.80 17.51
N ALA A 248 9.98 -8.34 17.17
CA ALA A 248 10.21 -9.78 17.13
C ALA A 248 10.10 -10.43 18.52
N LYS A 249 10.25 -9.68 19.63
CA LYS A 249 10.04 -10.21 20.99
C LYS A 249 8.63 -10.73 21.21
N ASN A 250 7.65 -10.09 20.57
CA ASN A 250 6.22 -10.39 20.76
C ASN A 250 5.75 -11.54 19.85
N LEU A 251 6.63 -12.11 19.02
CA LEU A 251 6.29 -13.25 18.15
C LEU A 251 6.09 -14.56 18.92
N ALA A 252 6.70 -14.69 20.10
CA ALA A 252 6.51 -15.85 20.96
C ALA A 252 5.14 -15.83 21.67
N GLU A 253 4.41 -14.71 21.61
CA GLU A 253 3.06 -14.55 22.13
C GLU A 253 2.04 -14.73 20.98
N ASP A 254 0.77 -15.05 21.29
CA ASP A 254 -0.33 -15.05 20.30
C ASP A 254 -0.73 -13.61 19.91
N SER A 255 0.21 -12.92 19.25
CA SER A 255 0.04 -11.58 18.74
C SER A 255 -0.62 -11.59 17.35
N TYR A 256 -1.15 -10.43 16.93
CA TYR A 256 -1.62 -10.24 15.54
C TYR A 256 -0.55 -10.63 14.51
N VAL A 257 0.71 -10.31 14.81
CA VAL A 257 1.86 -10.63 13.94
C VAL A 257 2.07 -12.14 13.84
N THR A 258 1.96 -12.85 14.95
CA THR A 258 2.05 -14.31 15.01
C THR A 258 0.91 -14.96 14.21
N ARG A 259 -0.33 -14.51 14.36
CA ARG A 259 -1.47 -15.00 13.55
C ARG A 259 -1.30 -14.71 12.07
N LEU A 260 -0.83 -13.52 11.72
CA LEU A 260 -0.56 -13.12 10.35
C LEU A 260 0.57 -13.96 9.74
N ILE A 261 1.62 -14.28 10.49
CA ILE A 261 2.66 -15.21 10.04
C ILE A 261 2.10 -16.63 9.92
N ASN A 262 1.35 -17.15 10.91
CA ASN A 262 0.83 -18.53 10.90
C ASN A 262 -0.17 -18.80 9.79
N SER A 263 -1.01 -17.82 9.48
CA SER A 263 -2.00 -17.92 8.41
C SER A 263 -1.39 -17.83 7.01
N ASN A 264 -0.09 -17.56 6.90
CA ASN A 264 0.62 -17.45 5.65
C ASN A 264 1.76 -18.48 5.61
N SER A 265 1.88 -19.21 4.51
CA SER A 265 2.99 -20.16 4.35
C SER A 265 4.33 -19.40 4.26
N ILE A 266 5.10 -19.37 5.35
CA ILE A 266 6.47 -18.85 5.37
C ILE A 266 7.42 -19.98 4.99
N ASN A 267 8.19 -19.78 3.93
CA ASN A 267 9.12 -20.76 3.40
C ASN A 267 10.55 -20.57 3.93
N LEU A 268 10.89 -19.35 4.39
CA LEU A 268 12.25 -19.00 4.82
C LEU A 268 12.24 -17.90 5.89
N LEU A 269 13.09 -18.06 6.91
CA LEU A 269 13.40 -17.01 7.89
C LEU A 269 14.83 -16.50 7.68
N LEU A 270 14.96 -15.20 7.47
CA LEU A 270 16.25 -14.51 7.42
C LEU A 270 16.40 -13.56 8.62
N THR A 271 17.55 -13.61 9.29
CA THR A 271 17.84 -12.70 10.41
C THR A 271 19.18 -12.02 10.22
N ASP A 272 19.28 -10.76 10.65
CA ASP A 272 20.59 -10.11 10.75
C ASP A 272 21.37 -10.63 11.98
N ARG A 273 22.71 -10.73 11.89
CA ARG A 273 23.55 -11.26 12.99
C ARG A 273 23.47 -10.45 14.31
N SER A 274 23.07 -9.19 14.26
CA SER A 274 22.84 -8.32 15.43
C SER A 274 21.54 -8.64 16.18
N VAL A 275 20.75 -9.62 15.73
CA VAL A 275 19.52 -10.11 16.39
C VAL A 275 19.82 -11.28 17.37
N SER A 276 21.09 -11.51 17.74
CA SER A 276 21.47 -12.57 18.70
C SER A 276 20.77 -12.37 20.07
N GLY A 277 20.02 -13.37 20.53
CA GLY A 277 19.37 -13.38 21.87
C GLY A 277 17.85 -13.21 21.90
N TYR A 278 17.19 -13.11 20.74
CA TYR A 278 15.72 -13.12 20.61
C TYR A 278 15.21 -14.56 20.46
N PRO A 279 13.90 -14.84 20.66
CA PRO A 279 13.36 -16.20 20.63
C PRO A 279 13.28 -16.79 19.19
N ILE A 280 14.30 -16.56 18.38
CA ILE A 280 14.45 -17.08 17.03
C ILE A 280 14.53 -18.60 17.07
N LYS A 281 15.18 -19.20 18.08
CA LYS A 281 15.27 -20.66 18.21
C LYS A 281 13.89 -21.28 18.43
N GLU A 282 13.07 -20.67 19.28
CA GLU A 282 11.69 -21.08 19.54
C GLU A 282 10.84 -20.94 18.28
N LEU A 283 10.95 -19.81 17.54
CA LEU A 283 10.24 -19.61 16.27
C LEU A 283 10.66 -20.64 15.22
N VAL A 284 11.96 -20.88 15.04
CA VAL A 284 12.47 -21.87 14.07
C VAL A 284 12.00 -23.28 14.42
N ALA A 285 12.04 -23.65 15.71
CA ALA A 285 11.55 -24.92 16.19
C ALA A 285 10.03 -25.07 16.01
N GLN A 286 9.27 -24.02 16.33
CA GLN A 286 7.81 -23.98 16.24
C GLN A 286 7.33 -24.11 14.80
N TYR A 287 7.97 -23.42 13.85
CA TYR A 287 7.51 -23.38 12.45
C TYR A 287 8.21 -24.37 11.53
N LYS A 288 9.28 -25.03 12.00
CA LYS A 288 10.12 -25.94 11.19
C LYS A 288 10.54 -25.31 9.85
N ILE A 289 10.80 -24.00 9.86
CA ILE A 289 11.21 -23.25 8.68
C ILE A 289 12.74 -23.19 8.60
N PRO A 290 13.34 -23.31 7.40
CA PRO A 290 14.75 -23.03 7.21
C PRO A 290 15.12 -21.64 7.72
N HIS A 291 16.21 -21.54 8.48
CA HIS A 291 16.72 -20.30 9.05
C HIS A 291 18.13 -20.00 8.58
N ILE A 292 18.34 -18.78 8.08
CA ILE A 292 19.65 -18.29 7.67
C ILE A 292 19.95 -16.97 8.40
N SER A 293 21.10 -16.91 9.04
CA SER A 293 21.60 -15.68 9.69
C SER A 293 22.71 -15.05 8.84
N LEU A 294 22.47 -13.81 8.37
CA LEU A 294 23.33 -13.10 7.44
C LEU A 294 23.94 -11.85 8.06
N ALA A 295 25.16 -11.51 7.63
CA ALA A 295 25.74 -10.20 7.89
C ALA A 295 25.02 -9.12 7.06
N GLN A 296 25.01 -7.87 7.53
CA GLN A 296 24.23 -6.79 6.91
C GLN A 296 24.64 -6.51 5.45
N ASN A 297 25.93 -6.55 5.15
CA ASN A 297 26.46 -6.40 3.79
C ASN A 297 25.91 -7.46 2.82
N HIS A 298 25.81 -8.72 3.26
CA HIS A 298 25.31 -9.82 2.42
C HIS A 298 23.83 -9.68 2.06
N PHE A 299 23.01 -9.04 2.92
CA PHE A 299 21.61 -8.75 2.57
C PHE A 299 21.51 -7.78 1.39
N LEU A 300 22.32 -6.71 1.40
CA LEU A 300 22.31 -5.70 0.35
C LEU A 300 22.90 -6.27 -0.95
N ASP A 301 23.97 -7.06 -0.87
CA ASP A 301 24.57 -7.73 -2.04
C ASP A 301 23.59 -8.73 -2.67
N TRP A 302 22.88 -9.51 -1.86
CA TRP A 302 21.87 -10.45 -2.33
C TRP A 302 20.67 -9.73 -2.95
N GLN A 303 20.18 -8.67 -2.31
CA GLN A 303 19.09 -7.84 -2.85
C GLN A 303 19.49 -7.23 -4.19
N GLN A 304 20.69 -6.67 -4.30
CA GLN A 304 21.23 -6.17 -5.56
C GLN A 304 21.38 -7.28 -6.60
N THR A 305 21.77 -8.49 -6.19
CA THR A 305 21.89 -9.65 -7.09
C THR A 305 20.53 -10.08 -7.62
N ILE A 306 19.48 -10.12 -6.79
CA ILE A 306 18.11 -10.37 -7.27
C ILE A 306 17.66 -9.28 -8.25
N ILE A 307 17.90 -8.01 -7.92
CA ILE A 307 17.55 -6.89 -8.80
C ILE A 307 18.33 -6.97 -10.13
N LYS A 308 19.60 -7.38 -10.11
CA LYS A 308 20.45 -7.55 -11.30
C LYS A 308 20.07 -8.79 -12.13
N GLN A 309 19.85 -9.94 -11.50
CA GLN A 309 19.47 -11.19 -12.17
C GLN A 309 18.10 -11.10 -12.84
N LYS A 310 17.20 -10.26 -12.35
CA LYS A 310 15.93 -9.93 -13.03
C LYS A 310 16.09 -9.34 -14.43
N LYS A 311 17.27 -8.82 -14.81
CA LYS A 311 17.55 -8.39 -16.19
C LYS A 311 17.72 -9.56 -17.17
N TYR A 312 17.91 -10.78 -16.64
CA TYR A 312 18.11 -12.01 -17.40
C TYR A 312 16.96 -12.97 -17.07
N SER A 313 15.78 -12.72 -17.64
CA SER A 313 14.60 -13.57 -17.44
C SER A 313 14.90 -15.02 -17.87
N PHE A 314 14.91 -15.95 -16.92
CA PHE A 314 14.85 -17.38 -17.23
C PHE A 314 13.39 -17.77 -17.42
N ASN A 315 13.04 -18.25 -18.62
CA ASN A 315 11.78 -18.95 -18.89
C ASN A 315 11.79 -20.26 -18.12
N SER A 316 11.39 -20.24 -16.84
CA SER A 316 11.02 -21.46 -16.13
C SER A 316 9.50 -21.53 -16.03
N GLU A 317 8.91 -22.56 -16.65
CA GLU A 317 7.46 -22.83 -16.62
C GLU A 317 6.94 -23.20 -15.21
N GLN A 318 7.82 -23.26 -14.21
CA GLN A 318 7.53 -23.61 -12.80
C GLN A 318 7.97 -22.53 -11.81
N ALA A 319 7.83 -21.26 -12.17
CA ALA A 319 8.07 -20.16 -11.25
C ALA A 319 7.06 -20.18 -10.08
N SER A 320 7.46 -20.62 -8.89
CA SER A 320 6.64 -20.57 -7.68
C SER A 320 6.84 -19.25 -6.91
N LEU A 321 5.89 -18.92 -6.03
CA LEU A 321 6.07 -17.84 -5.06
C LEU A 321 6.78 -18.38 -3.83
N THR A 322 7.90 -17.76 -3.46
CA THR A 322 8.53 -17.99 -2.16
C THR A 322 8.23 -16.82 -1.24
N THR A 323 7.58 -17.07 -0.11
CA THR A 323 7.32 -16.07 0.92
C THR A 323 8.29 -16.26 2.07
N GLY A 324 9.00 -15.21 2.46
CA GLY A 324 9.94 -15.26 3.58
C GLY A 324 9.77 -14.10 4.55
N LEU A 325 10.24 -14.32 5.77
CA LEU A 325 10.24 -13.34 6.86
C LEU A 325 11.68 -12.85 7.07
N ILE A 326 11.87 -11.53 7.10
CA ILE A 326 13.13 -10.88 7.44
C ILE A 326 12.96 -10.19 8.79
N ILE A 327 13.76 -10.58 9.78
CA ILE A 327 13.85 -9.91 11.07
C ILE A 327 15.20 -9.22 11.18
N ALA A 328 15.20 -7.89 11.28
CA ALA A 328 16.43 -7.10 11.31
C ALA A 328 16.28 -5.78 12.08
N SER A 329 17.39 -5.08 12.29
CA SER A 329 17.39 -3.71 12.79
C SER A 329 16.63 -2.73 11.87
N ASP A 330 16.00 -1.71 12.43
CA ASP A 330 15.26 -0.69 11.68
C ASP A 330 16.13 -0.03 10.61
N LYS A 331 17.41 0.18 10.91
CA LYS A 331 18.40 0.73 9.96
C LYS A 331 18.54 -0.15 8.72
N LEU A 332 18.66 -1.48 8.88
CA LEU A 332 18.78 -2.39 7.74
C LEU A 332 17.47 -2.45 6.94
N LEU A 333 16.32 -2.51 7.62
CA LEU A 333 15.03 -2.55 6.94
C LEU A 333 14.77 -1.26 6.15
N ALA A 334 15.17 -0.10 6.69
CA ALA A 334 15.12 1.17 5.98
C ALA A 334 16.01 1.17 4.74
N GLN A 335 17.23 0.62 4.83
CA GLN A 335 18.12 0.46 3.68
C GLN A 335 17.53 -0.48 2.61
N ILE A 336 16.89 -1.58 3.02
CA ILE A 336 16.20 -2.48 2.08
C ILE A 336 15.09 -1.73 1.34
N LEU A 337 14.22 -1.02 2.05
CA LEU A 337 13.13 -0.26 1.45
C LEU A 337 13.62 0.88 0.56
N TYR A 338 14.65 1.61 0.98
CA TYR A 338 15.28 2.64 0.18
C TYR A 338 15.86 2.07 -1.12
N THR A 339 16.59 0.95 -1.04
CA THR A 339 17.17 0.31 -2.23
C THR A 339 16.09 -0.24 -3.18
N THR A 340 14.96 -0.70 -2.64
CA THR A 340 13.86 -1.26 -3.44
C THR A 340 13.02 -0.18 -4.13
N LEU A 341 12.72 0.90 -3.40
CA LEU A 341 11.64 1.82 -3.76
C LEU A 341 12.05 3.29 -3.73
N ASN A 342 13.26 3.63 -3.29
CA ASN A 342 13.70 5.00 -3.04
C ASN A 342 12.85 5.76 -2.00
N ILE A 343 12.29 5.04 -1.01
CA ILE A 343 11.49 5.63 0.08
C ILE A 343 12.36 5.82 1.32
N ASN A 344 12.48 7.06 1.79
CA ASN A 344 13.21 7.43 3.01
C ASN A 344 12.31 7.76 4.21
N THR A 345 11.00 7.89 4.00
CA THR A 345 10.07 8.46 4.98
C THR A 345 9.24 7.42 5.73
N LEU A 346 9.59 6.13 5.64
CA LEU A 346 8.82 5.07 6.31
C LEU A 346 9.39 4.80 7.71
N ASN A 347 8.58 5.06 8.74
CA ASN A 347 8.86 4.54 10.07
C ASN A 347 8.52 3.04 10.10
N ILE A 348 9.51 2.16 10.22
CA ILE A 348 9.31 0.69 10.16
C ILE A 348 9.07 0.09 11.54
N ALA A 349 9.43 0.80 12.61
CA ALA A 349 9.44 0.25 13.96
C ALA A 349 8.06 -0.16 14.48
N ALA A 350 6.96 0.33 13.91
CA ALA A 350 5.59 0.00 14.32
C ALA A 350 4.80 -0.82 13.28
N TYR A 351 5.44 -1.28 12.21
CA TYR A 351 4.76 -1.83 11.04
C TYR A 351 5.41 -3.11 10.50
N LEU A 352 4.60 -3.90 9.77
CA LEU A 352 5.07 -4.95 8.87
C LEU A 352 5.07 -4.41 7.44
N ALA A 353 6.24 -4.26 6.83
CA ALA A 353 6.33 -3.90 5.42
C ALA A 353 6.37 -5.18 4.57
N ILE A 354 5.67 -5.19 3.44
CA ILE A 354 5.56 -6.35 2.55
C ILE A 354 6.04 -5.95 1.17
N ILE A 355 7.14 -6.55 0.72
CA ILE A 355 7.70 -6.29 -0.60
C ILE A 355 7.57 -7.55 -1.45
N HIS A 356 7.09 -7.38 -2.67
CA HIS A 356 7.06 -8.43 -3.68
C HIS A 356 8.01 -8.11 -4.82
N TYR A 357 8.86 -9.08 -5.13
CA TYR A 357 9.79 -9.11 -6.25
C TYR A 357 9.26 -10.13 -7.27
N PRO A 358 8.32 -9.72 -8.14
CA PRO A 358 7.82 -10.58 -9.20
C PRO A 358 8.96 -11.03 -10.13
N GLN A 359 8.90 -12.26 -10.63
CA GLN A 359 9.92 -12.81 -11.54
C GLN A 359 9.88 -12.18 -12.93
N ASN A 360 8.68 -11.94 -13.47
CA ASN A 360 8.50 -11.49 -14.86
C ASN A 360 8.35 -9.97 -15.00
N TYR A 361 8.72 -9.21 -13.97
CA TYR A 361 8.63 -7.75 -13.99
C TYR A 361 9.93 -7.15 -13.47
N SER A 362 10.37 -6.09 -14.14
CA SER A 362 11.61 -5.37 -13.86
C SER A 362 11.57 -4.54 -12.57
N TYR A 363 10.37 -4.27 -12.04
CA TYR A 363 10.18 -3.48 -10.83
C TYR A 363 9.82 -4.34 -9.62
N SER A 364 9.98 -3.73 -8.44
CA SER A 364 9.57 -4.29 -7.15
C SER A 364 8.31 -3.56 -6.66
N ILE A 365 7.51 -4.24 -5.84
CA ILE A 365 6.20 -3.76 -5.41
C ILE A 365 6.14 -3.73 -3.88
N LEU A 366 5.91 -2.55 -3.30
CA LEU A 366 5.43 -2.42 -1.92
C LEU A 366 3.96 -2.81 -1.89
N GLN A 367 3.68 -4.01 -1.40
CA GLN A 367 2.32 -4.53 -1.34
C GLN A 367 1.51 -3.91 -0.23
N GLY A 368 2.16 -3.58 0.88
CA GLY A 368 1.54 -2.94 2.02
C GLY A 368 2.54 -2.61 3.12
N VAL A 369 2.12 -1.70 3.99
CA VAL A 369 2.76 -1.38 5.26
C VAL A 369 1.66 -1.48 6.29
N LEU A 370 1.66 -2.56 7.06
CA LEU A 370 0.55 -2.94 7.92
C LEU A 370 0.87 -2.55 9.37
N PRO A 371 -0.04 -1.85 10.08
CA PRO A 371 0.16 -1.58 11.50
C PRO A 371 0.19 -2.90 12.29
N LEU A 372 1.13 -3.02 13.23
CA LEU A 372 1.27 -4.23 14.06
C LEU A 372 0.32 -4.27 15.26
N MET A 373 -0.28 -3.12 15.63
CA MET A 373 -1.32 -3.07 16.65
C MET A 373 -2.66 -3.49 16.05
N GLU A 374 -3.48 -4.20 16.83
CA GLU A 374 -4.84 -4.54 16.41
C GLU A 374 -5.58 -3.25 16.05
N VAL A 375 -5.81 -3.04 14.76
CA VAL A 375 -6.91 -2.18 14.33
C VAL A 375 -8.14 -2.93 14.79
N SER A 376 -8.71 -2.52 15.93
CA SER A 376 -9.81 -3.16 16.64
C SER A 376 -10.78 -3.79 15.66
N SER A 377 -10.58 -5.08 15.37
CA SER A 377 -11.53 -5.86 14.60
C SER A 377 -12.65 -6.11 15.60
N GLN A 378 -13.62 -5.20 15.63
CA GLN A 378 -14.93 -5.59 16.12
C GLN A 378 -15.31 -6.78 15.23
N LYS A 379 -15.20 -7.99 15.80
CA LYS A 379 -15.80 -9.20 15.22
C LYS A 379 -17.26 -8.84 15.03
N LEU A 380 -17.62 -8.49 13.81
CA LEU A 380 -19.01 -8.41 13.41
C LEU A 380 -19.45 -9.86 13.29
N THR A 381 -19.95 -10.40 14.40
CA THR A 381 -20.95 -11.46 14.34
C THR A 381 -22.10 -10.88 13.52
N VAL A 382 -22.12 -11.23 12.24
CA VAL A 382 -23.32 -11.10 11.41
C VAL A 382 -24.30 -12.10 12.02
N ASN A 383 -25.17 -11.61 12.90
CA ASN A 383 -26.35 -12.37 13.29
C ASN A 383 -27.25 -12.41 12.05
N GLN A 384 -27.28 -13.60 11.44
CA GLN A 384 -28.24 -14.23 10.54
C GLN A 384 -28.92 -13.36 9.47
#